data_AF-T1DQE3-F1
#
_entry.id   AF-T1DQE3-F1
#
_cell.length_a   1.000
_cell.length_b   1.000
_cell.length_c   1.000
_cell.angle_alpha   90.00
_cell.angle_beta   90.00
_cell.angle_gamma   90.00
#
_symmetry.space_group_name_H-M   'P 1'
#
loop_
_entity.id
_entity.type
_entity.pdbx_description
1 polymer ?
#
loop_
_entity_poly.entity_id
_entity_poly.type
_entity_poly.pdbx_seq_one_letter_code
_entity_poly.pdbx_strand_id
1 'polypeptide(L)'
;MSCNDKSDGISREEWQSRLESFPFQQSNINKLIMNYLVTEGFKEAAEQFQSESGVAPTVDLGSLDSRILIREAVQNGYVQEATHLVNQLHPELLDNDRYLYFHLQQLHLIELIRAEKIEEALTFAQTQISEAGENDPAVLDEVERTLALLAFEKPHHSPFADLLEQTHRQKIASELNAAILKIELQEQSSPRMINILKLIRWAQGELDKKGVKYPKMIDLSMAVIDPKFEGK
;
A
#
# COMPACT_ATOMS: atom_id res chain seq x y z
N MET A 1 47.87 -23.38 11.19
CA MET A 1 47.10 -23.93 10.06
C MET A 1 45.79 -23.17 10.02
N SER A 2 45.65 -22.24 9.08
CA SER A 2 44.46 -21.40 8.94
C SER A 2 43.43 -22.20 8.13
N CYS A 3 42.40 -22.72 8.79
CA CYS A 3 41.22 -23.20 8.07
C CYS A 3 40.49 -21.95 7.55
N ASN A 4 40.84 -21.56 6.32
CA ASN A 4 40.01 -20.67 5.52
C ASN A 4 38.83 -21.51 5.04
N ASP A 5 37.81 -21.65 5.89
CA ASP A 5 36.47 -22.07 5.43
C ASP A 5 35.96 -20.94 4.53
N LYS A 6 36.30 -21.03 3.25
CA LYS A 6 35.46 -20.41 2.23
C LYS A 6 34.12 -21.12 2.40
N SER A 7 33.12 -20.44 2.95
CA SER A 7 31.76 -20.97 2.98
C SER A 7 31.33 -21.13 1.52
N ASP A 8 31.59 -22.30 0.93
CA ASP A 8 30.93 -22.72 -0.28
C ASP A 8 29.44 -22.63 0.06
N GLY A 9 28.78 -21.63 -0.52
CA GLY A 9 27.40 -21.30 -0.18
C GLY A 9 26.50 -22.52 -0.31
N ILE A 10 25.36 -22.48 0.39
CA ILE A 10 24.37 -23.54 0.34
C ILE A 10 23.91 -23.79 -1.11
N SER A 11 23.91 -25.05 -1.54
CA SER A 11 23.40 -25.41 -2.87
C SER A 11 21.87 -25.21 -2.93
N ARG A 12 21.30 -25.15 -4.13
CA ARG A 12 19.85 -25.04 -4.29
C ARG A 12 19.13 -26.25 -3.72
N GLU A 13 19.68 -27.45 -3.91
CA GLU A 13 19.11 -28.71 -3.45
C GLU A 13 19.13 -28.77 -1.91
N GLU A 14 20.24 -28.35 -1.31
CA GLU A 14 20.34 -28.28 0.15
C GLU A 14 19.41 -27.19 0.72
N TRP A 15 19.29 -26.04 0.05
CA TRP A 15 18.35 -24.99 0.42
C TRP A 15 16.89 -25.46 0.34
N GLN A 16 16.54 -26.13 -0.75
CA GLN A 16 15.20 -26.67 -0.99
C GLN A 16 14.86 -27.75 0.04
N SER A 17 15.79 -28.66 0.32
CA SER A 17 15.63 -29.68 1.35
C SER A 17 15.43 -29.07 2.75
N ARG A 18 16.20 -28.02 3.09
CA ARG A 18 15.99 -27.28 4.34
C ARG A 18 14.62 -26.59 4.37
N LEU A 19 14.17 -26.01 3.26
CA LEU A 19 12.89 -25.33 3.16
C LEU A 19 11.72 -26.32 3.32
N GLU A 20 11.81 -27.49 2.70
CA GLU A 20 10.84 -28.59 2.82
C GLU A 20 10.83 -29.21 4.23
N SER A 21 11.98 -29.23 4.90
CA SER A 21 12.08 -29.69 6.29
C SER A 21 11.50 -28.70 7.30
N PHE A 22 11.24 -27.44 6.90
CA PHE A 22 10.75 -26.42 7.80
C PHE A 22 9.27 -26.66 8.10
N PRO A 23 8.89 -26.92 9.37
CA PRO A 23 7.51 -27.19 9.70
C PRO A 23 6.69 -25.90 9.54
N PHE A 24 5.73 -25.91 8.62
CA PHE A 24 4.70 -24.89 8.57
C PHE A 24 3.31 -25.55 8.65
N GLN A 25 2.38 -24.88 9.33
CA GLN A 25 1.01 -25.32 9.42
C GLN A 25 0.19 -24.59 8.37
N GLN A 26 -0.60 -25.32 7.58
CA GLN A 26 -1.53 -24.73 6.61
C GLN A 26 -2.47 -23.70 7.26
N SER A 27 -2.85 -23.92 8.52
CA SER A 27 -3.65 -22.98 9.31
C SER A 27 -3.02 -21.59 9.45
N ASN A 28 -1.69 -21.49 9.49
CA ASN A 28 -0.98 -20.21 9.56
C ASN A 28 -1.03 -19.48 8.21
N ILE A 29 -0.93 -20.20 7.09
CA ILE A 29 -1.11 -19.64 5.75
C ILE A 29 -2.55 -19.16 5.59
N ASN A 30 -3.53 -19.96 6.00
CA ASN A 30 -4.93 -19.58 5.89
C ASN A 30 -5.25 -18.33 6.73
N LYS A 31 -4.69 -18.21 7.94
CA LYS A 31 -4.79 -16.98 8.75
C LYS A 31 -4.13 -15.78 8.06
N LEU A 32 -3.01 -15.99 7.38
CA LEU A 32 -2.31 -14.93 6.65
C LEU A 32 -3.13 -14.43 5.45
N ILE A 33 -3.73 -15.36 4.69
CA ILE A 33 -4.63 -15.05 3.57
C ILE A 33 -5.87 -14.34 4.09
N MET A 34 -6.53 -14.86 5.14
CA MET A 34 -7.70 -14.22 5.74
C MET A 34 -7.38 -12.80 6.22
N ASN A 35 -6.24 -12.60 6.90
CA ASN A 35 -5.79 -11.27 7.30
C ASN A 35 -5.63 -10.35 6.07
N TYR A 36 -5.01 -10.83 4.98
CA TYR A 36 -4.87 -10.03 3.77
C TYR A 36 -6.23 -9.65 3.17
N LEU A 37 -7.16 -10.60 3.00
CA LEU A 37 -8.48 -10.34 2.43
C LEU A 37 -9.28 -9.34 3.27
N VAL A 38 -9.23 -9.44 4.60
CA VAL A 38 -9.92 -8.53 5.51
C VAL A 38 -9.28 -7.13 5.54
N THR A 39 -7.94 -7.06 5.57
CA THR A 39 -7.20 -5.80 5.60
C THR A 39 -7.36 -5.05 4.28
N GLU A 40 -7.26 -5.76 3.14
CA GLU A 40 -7.51 -5.21 1.81
C GLU A 40 -9.00 -5.20 1.45
N GLY A 41 -9.94 -5.40 2.38
CA GLY A 41 -11.38 -5.26 2.11
C GLY A 41 -11.90 -6.05 0.90
N PHE A 42 -11.41 -7.27 0.68
CA PHE A 42 -11.92 -8.21 -0.32
C PHE A 42 -12.99 -9.10 0.32
N LYS A 43 -14.19 -8.54 0.53
CA LYS A 43 -15.26 -9.16 1.32
C LYS A 43 -15.70 -10.51 0.74
N GLU A 44 -16.07 -10.55 -0.53
CA GLU A 44 -16.60 -11.76 -1.18
C GLU A 44 -15.56 -12.89 -1.14
N ALA A 45 -14.29 -12.54 -1.38
CA ALA A 45 -13.19 -13.47 -1.26
C ALA A 45 -13.00 -13.95 0.18
N ALA A 46 -13.13 -13.08 1.18
CA ALA A 46 -13.04 -13.46 2.59
C ALA A 46 -14.18 -14.40 3.02
N GLU A 47 -15.42 -14.14 2.58
CA GLU A 47 -16.59 -14.99 2.85
C GLU A 47 -16.45 -16.39 2.24
N GLN A 48 -16.04 -16.45 0.96
CA GLN A 48 -15.78 -17.70 0.28
C GLN A 48 -14.61 -18.45 0.94
N PHE A 49 -13.53 -17.74 1.24
CA PHE A 49 -12.36 -18.33 1.89
C PHE A 49 -12.66 -18.82 3.31
N GLN A 50 -13.52 -18.14 4.07
CA GLN A 50 -14.00 -18.61 5.37
C GLN A 50 -14.75 -19.94 5.23
N SER A 51 -15.65 -20.03 4.23
CA SER A 51 -16.45 -21.22 3.97
C SER A 51 -15.60 -22.44 3.60
N GLU A 52 -14.52 -22.23 2.84
CA GLU A 52 -13.62 -23.30 2.40
C GLU A 52 -12.56 -23.68 3.43
N SER A 53 -11.96 -22.69 4.10
CA SER A 53 -10.82 -22.91 5.00
C SER A 53 -11.22 -23.10 6.47
N GLY A 54 -12.45 -22.75 6.83
CA GLY A 54 -12.94 -22.72 8.21
C GLY A 54 -12.30 -21.64 9.10
N VAL A 55 -11.44 -20.77 8.53
CA VAL A 55 -10.79 -19.69 9.29
C VAL A 55 -11.75 -18.53 9.44
N ALA A 56 -12.07 -18.17 10.69
CA ALA A 56 -12.88 -17.00 10.97
C ALA A 56 -12.06 -15.70 10.77
N PRO A 57 -12.69 -14.64 10.23
CA PRO A 57 -12.08 -13.33 10.13
C PRO A 57 -11.88 -12.71 11.52
N THR A 58 -10.90 -11.82 11.64
CA THR A 58 -10.61 -11.09 12.90
C THR A 58 -11.58 -9.94 13.15
N VAL A 59 -12.34 -9.54 12.12
CA VAL A 59 -13.37 -8.50 12.18
C VAL A 59 -14.68 -9.05 11.61
N ASP A 60 -15.76 -8.37 11.95
CA ASP A 60 -17.03 -8.57 11.27
C ASP A 60 -16.90 -8.20 9.78
N LEU A 61 -17.30 -9.10 8.88
CA LEU A 61 -17.23 -8.85 7.44
C LEU A 61 -18.25 -7.80 7.00
N GLY A 62 -19.31 -7.58 7.78
CA GLY A 62 -20.27 -6.50 7.54
C GLY A 62 -19.67 -5.10 7.68
N SER A 63 -18.62 -4.93 8.50
CA SER A 63 -17.93 -3.63 8.60
C SER A 63 -17.05 -3.32 7.38
N LEU A 64 -16.78 -4.32 6.52
CA LEU A 64 -16.01 -4.12 5.28
C LEU A 64 -16.77 -3.29 4.25
N ASP A 65 -18.11 -3.32 4.26
CA ASP A 65 -18.93 -2.65 3.24
C ASP A 65 -18.64 -1.14 3.20
N SER A 66 -18.63 -0.48 4.37
CA SER A 66 -18.31 0.95 4.47
C SER A 66 -16.89 1.25 3.96
N ARG A 67 -15.91 0.38 4.27
CA ARG A 67 -14.52 0.56 3.84
C ARG A 67 -14.33 0.35 2.33
N ILE A 68 -15.04 -0.61 1.75
CA ILE A 68 -15.06 -0.86 0.32
C ILE A 68 -15.61 0.36 -0.41
N LEU A 69 -16.77 0.89 0.04
CA LEU A 69 -17.40 2.07 -0.56
C LEU A 69 -16.46 3.30 -0.51
N ILE A 70 -15.84 3.56 0.64
CA ILE A 70 -14.86 4.66 0.78
C ILE A 70 -13.71 4.50 -0.21
N ARG A 71 -13.13 3.29 -0.29
CA ARG A 71 -12.01 3.02 -1.19
C ARG A 71 -12.39 3.19 -2.65
N GLU A 72 -13.54 2.65 -3.06
CA GLU A 72 -14.05 2.78 -4.43
C GLU A 72 -14.32 4.23 -4.80
N ALA A 73 -14.88 5.03 -3.88
CA ALA A 73 -15.07 6.45 -4.09
C ALA A 73 -13.74 7.16 -4.38
N VAL A 74 -12.67 6.89 -3.61
CA VAL A 74 -11.33 7.44 -3.88
C VAL A 74 -10.77 6.95 -5.23
N GLN A 75 -10.86 5.65 -5.51
CA GLN A 75 -10.30 5.05 -6.73
C GLN A 75 -11.00 5.54 -8.01
N ASN A 76 -12.27 5.92 -7.91
CA ASN A 76 -13.06 6.50 -9.00
C ASN A 76 -12.93 8.04 -9.10
N GLY A 77 -12.25 8.69 -8.15
CA GLY A 77 -12.10 10.15 -8.11
C GLY A 77 -13.27 10.90 -7.43
N TYR A 78 -14.19 10.20 -6.79
CA TYR A 78 -15.27 10.79 -5.97
C TYR A 78 -14.77 11.16 -4.58
N VAL A 79 -13.74 12.02 -4.51
CA VAL A 79 -13.01 12.31 -3.27
C VAL A 79 -13.89 12.99 -2.22
N GLN A 80 -14.81 13.87 -2.62
CA GLN A 80 -15.73 14.53 -1.69
C GLN A 80 -16.71 13.53 -1.05
N GLU A 81 -17.18 12.55 -1.83
CA GLU A 81 -18.01 11.46 -1.32
C GLU A 81 -17.22 10.58 -0.34
N ALA A 82 -15.99 10.21 -0.69
CA ALA A 82 -15.10 9.47 0.21
C ALA A 82 -14.90 10.22 1.54
N THR A 83 -14.60 11.52 1.50
CA THR A 83 -14.45 12.36 2.71
C THR A 83 -15.73 12.38 3.55
N HIS A 84 -16.90 12.48 2.91
CA HIS A 84 -18.18 12.42 3.62
C HIS A 84 -18.40 11.07 4.31
N LEU A 85 -18.20 9.96 3.58
CA LEU A 85 -18.35 8.61 4.11
C LEU A 85 -17.38 8.33 5.27
N VAL A 86 -16.14 8.82 5.17
CA VAL A 86 -15.15 8.71 6.26
C VAL A 86 -15.62 9.46 7.50
N ASN A 87 -16.07 10.70 7.35
CA ASN A 87 -16.56 11.49 8.49
C ASN A 87 -17.85 10.92 9.10
N GLN A 88 -18.66 10.19 8.33
CA GLN A 88 -19.80 9.44 8.87
C GLN A 88 -19.35 8.21 9.67
N LEU A 89 -18.31 7.52 9.21
CA LEU A 89 -17.81 6.30 9.85
C LEU A 89 -16.95 6.61 11.09
N HIS A 90 -16.03 7.57 10.97
CA HIS A 90 -15.06 7.98 11.99
C HIS A 90 -14.91 9.51 11.98
N PRO A 91 -15.79 10.27 12.67
CA PRO A 91 -15.85 11.73 12.58
C PRO A 91 -14.54 12.47 12.89
N GLU A 92 -13.72 11.94 13.79
CA GLU A 92 -12.48 12.57 14.25
C GLU A 92 -11.24 12.10 13.45
N LEU A 93 -11.38 11.22 12.45
CA LEU A 93 -10.24 10.61 11.76
C LEU A 93 -9.40 11.67 11.04
N LEU A 94 -10.06 12.51 10.23
CA LEU A 94 -9.39 13.53 9.42
C LEU A 94 -8.92 14.74 10.24
N ASP A 95 -9.60 15.03 11.35
CA ASP A 95 -9.18 16.07 12.30
C ASP A 95 -7.88 15.69 13.01
N ASN A 96 -7.72 14.40 13.32
CA ASN A 96 -6.54 13.85 13.99
C ASN A 96 -5.37 13.57 13.04
N ASP A 97 -5.63 13.34 11.75
CA ASP A 97 -4.63 13.09 10.71
C ASP A 97 -4.68 14.15 9.61
N ARG A 98 -4.09 15.31 9.90
CA ARG A 98 -4.03 16.46 8.98
C ARG A 98 -3.32 16.16 7.66
N TYR A 99 -2.35 15.24 7.65
CA TYR A 99 -1.63 14.85 6.44
C TYR A 99 -2.53 14.03 5.52
N LEU A 100 -3.28 13.07 6.06
CA LEU A 100 -4.25 12.31 5.29
C LEU A 100 -5.37 13.22 4.75
N TYR A 101 -5.85 14.15 5.57
CA TYR A 101 -6.82 15.15 5.11
C TYR A 101 -6.26 15.98 3.95
N PHE A 102 -5.02 16.47 4.07
CA PHE A 102 -4.33 17.18 3.01
C PHE A 102 -4.22 16.36 1.72
N HIS A 103 -3.79 15.09 1.79
CA HIS A 103 -3.72 14.22 0.60
C HIS A 103 -5.08 14.04 -0.08
N LEU A 104 -6.18 13.95 0.68
CA LEU A 104 -7.52 13.93 0.11
C LEU A 104 -7.87 15.26 -0.57
N GLN A 105 -7.56 16.40 0.03
CA GLN A 105 -7.79 17.70 -0.61
C GLN A 105 -6.94 17.87 -1.88
N GLN A 106 -5.67 17.47 -1.84
CA GLN A 106 -4.77 17.46 -2.99
C GLN A 106 -5.33 16.58 -4.11
N LEU A 107 -5.78 15.36 -3.79
CA LEU A 107 -6.39 14.49 -4.79
C LEU A 107 -7.65 15.11 -5.39
N HIS A 108 -8.50 15.74 -4.57
CA HIS A 108 -9.67 16.45 -5.09
C HIS A 108 -9.30 17.56 -6.08
N LEU A 109 -8.27 18.35 -5.75
CA LEU A 109 -7.73 19.36 -6.67
C LEU A 109 -7.26 18.73 -7.99
N ILE A 110 -6.56 17.60 -7.92
CA ILE A 110 -6.13 16.84 -9.10
C ILE A 110 -7.34 16.38 -9.93
N GLU A 111 -8.41 15.90 -9.30
CA GLU A 111 -9.63 15.50 -10.02
C GLU A 111 -10.34 16.70 -10.69
N LEU A 112 -10.33 17.88 -10.06
CA LEU A 112 -10.83 19.11 -10.70
C LEU A 112 -10.00 19.49 -11.94
N ILE A 113 -8.68 19.35 -11.85
CA ILE A 113 -7.75 19.57 -12.97
C ILE A 113 -8.02 18.57 -14.10
N ARG A 114 -8.20 17.28 -13.79
CA ARG A 114 -8.55 16.23 -14.76
C ARG A 114 -9.89 16.49 -15.45
N ALA A 115 -10.84 17.08 -14.73
CA ALA A 115 -12.15 17.46 -15.26
C ALA A 115 -12.15 18.79 -16.03
N GLU A 116 -10.98 19.42 -16.24
CA GLU A 116 -10.82 20.73 -16.89
C GLU A 116 -11.59 21.87 -16.19
N LYS A 117 -11.88 21.71 -14.89
CA LYS A 117 -12.60 22.69 -14.06
C LYS A 117 -11.64 23.68 -13.41
N ILE A 118 -10.95 24.46 -14.23
CA ILE A 118 -9.84 25.33 -13.79
C ILE A 118 -10.27 26.37 -12.75
N GLU A 119 -11.42 27.02 -12.94
CA GLU A 119 -11.93 28.03 -11.99
C GLU A 119 -12.27 27.43 -10.61
N GLU A 120 -12.90 26.24 -10.60
CA GLU A 120 -13.18 25.51 -9.36
C GLU A 120 -11.86 25.09 -8.68
N ALA A 121 -10.89 24.58 -9.46
CA ALA A 121 -9.58 24.17 -8.98
C ALA A 121 -8.80 25.34 -8.35
N LEU A 122 -8.79 26.51 -9.00
CA LEU A 122 -8.13 27.72 -8.48
C LEU A 122 -8.78 28.22 -7.19
N THR A 123 -10.12 28.30 -7.18
CA THR A 123 -10.88 28.71 -6.00
C THR A 123 -10.62 27.76 -4.83
N PHE A 124 -10.63 26.46 -5.09
CA PHE A 124 -10.37 25.43 -4.09
C PHE A 124 -8.94 25.50 -3.55
N ALA A 125 -7.94 25.66 -4.43
CA ALA A 125 -6.55 25.78 -4.02
C ALA A 125 -6.30 26.99 -3.10
N GLN A 126 -6.87 28.14 -3.44
CA GLN A 126 -6.72 29.38 -2.66
C GLN A 126 -7.38 29.30 -1.27
N THR A 127 -8.46 28.53 -1.15
CA THR A 127 -9.26 28.47 0.08
C THR A 127 -8.87 27.33 1.01
N GLN A 128 -8.59 26.14 0.48
CA GLN A 128 -8.40 24.92 1.27
C GLN A 128 -6.94 24.45 1.34
N ILE A 129 -6.16 24.72 0.29
CA ILE A 129 -4.79 24.18 0.18
C ILE A 129 -3.74 25.18 0.70
N SER A 130 -3.97 26.48 0.53
CA SER A 130 -3.04 27.51 0.99
C SER A 130 -2.76 27.45 2.49
N GLU A 131 -3.75 27.16 3.33
CA GLU A 131 -3.58 27.05 4.79
C GLU A 131 -2.73 25.83 5.21
N ALA A 132 -2.71 24.78 4.39
CA ALA A 132 -1.96 23.56 4.68
C ALA A 132 -0.45 23.71 4.40
N GLY A 133 -0.07 24.50 3.38
CA GLY A 133 1.31 24.70 2.95
C GLY A 133 2.14 25.67 3.81
N GLU A 134 1.51 26.47 4.68
CA GLU A 134 2.21 27.48 5.47
C GLU A 134 3.12 26.90 6.58
N ASN A 135 2.85 25.68 7.03
CA ASN A 135 3.45 25.14 8.25
C ASN A 135 4.44 23.98 8.02
N ASP A 136 4.51 23.43 6.80
CA ASP A 136 5.39 22.29 6.47
C ASP A 136 5.99 22.42 5.06
N PRO A 137 7.34 22.53 4.94
CA PRO A 137 8.02 22.60 3.65
C PRO A 137 7.76 21.41 2.71
N ALA A 138 7.51 20.21 3.24
CA ALA A 138 7.22 19.04 2.42
C ALA A 138 5.83 19.13 1.78
N VAL A 139 4.85 19.63 2.54
CA VAL A 139 3.50 19.90 2.05
C VAL A 139 3.52 21.00 0.99
N LEU A 140 4.36 22.03 1.17
CA LEU A 140 4.52 23.10 0.20
C LEU A 140 5.02 22.58 -1.17
N ASP A 141 6.04 21.72 -1.20
CA ASP A 141 6.54 21.10 -2.44
C ASP A 141 5.42 20.32 -3.16
N GLU A 142 4.62 19.55 -2.40
CA GLU A 142 3.48 18.82 -2.95
C GLU A 142 2.38 19.73 -3.52
N VAL A 143 2.12 20.87 -2.86
CA VAL A 143 1.18 21.89 -3.35
C VAL A 143 1.71 22.53 -4.63
N GLU A 144 2.99 22.93 -4.67
CA GLU A 144 3.61 23.53 -5.85
C GLU A 144 3.58 22.59 -7.05
N ARG A 145 3.90 21.31 -6.85
CA ARG A 145 3.80 20.27 -7.89
C ARG A 145 2.38 20.14 -8.44
N THR A 146 1.38 20.17 -7.56
CA THR A 146 -0.04 20.06 -7.94
C THR A 146 -0.51 21.29 -8.70
N LEU A 147 -0.17 22.49 -8.23
CA LEU A 147 -0.52 23.75 -8.87
C LEU A 147 0.19 23.95 -10.20
N ALA A 148 1.42 23.46 -10.33
CA ALA A 148 2.14 23.50 -11.59
C ALA A 148 1.37 22.79 -12.71
N LEU A 149 0.52 21.80 -12.43
CA LEU A 149 -0.36 21.17 -13.43
C LEU A 149 -1.31 22.17 -14.10
N LEU A 150 -1.75 23.21 -13.38
CA LEU A 150 -2.63 24.27 -13.92
C LEU A 150 -1.91 25.19 -14.92
N ALA A 151 -0.57 25.23 -14.90
CA ALA A 151 0.23 26.06 -15.80
C ALA A 151 0.40 25.45 -17.20
N PHE A 152 0.01 24.18 -17.40
CA PHE A 152 0.12 23.48 -18.68
C PHE A 152 -1.26 23.38 -19.35
N GLU A 153 -1.34 23.72 -20.64
CA GLU A 153 -2.56 23.51 -21.46
C GLU A 153 -3.02 22.05 -21.45
N LYS A 154 -2.06 21.11 -21.37
CA LYS A 154 -2.30 19.68 -21.20
C LYS A 154 -1.58 19.20 -19.94
N PRO A 155 -2.29 18.97 -18.83
CA PRO A 155 -1.69 18.53 -17.57
C PRO A 155 -0.83 17.27 -17.72
N HIS A 156 -1.16 16.36 -18.63
CA HIS A 156 -0.39 15.14 -18.91
C HIS A 156 0.99 15.37 -19.54
N HIS A 157 1.27 16.56 -20.07
CA HIS A 157 2.61 16.93 -20.57
C HIS A 157 3.47 17.59 -19.49
N SER A 158 2.94 17.78 -18.29
CA SER A 158 3.67 18.31 -17.16
C SER A 158 4.74 17.31 -16.69
N PRO A 159 5.89 17.78 -16.14
CA PRO A 159 6.81 16.92 -15.39
C PRO A 159 6.16 16.23 -14.19
N PHE A 160 4.96 16.65 -13.77
CA PHE A 160 4.19 16.11 -12.65
C PHE A 160 2.97 15.27 -13.09
N ALA A 161 2.97 14.78 -14.34
CA ALA A 161 1.89 13.95 -14.87
C ALA A 161 1.68 12.64 -14.08
N ASP A 162 2.67 12.21 -13.29
CA ASP A 162 2.54 11.07 -12.37
C ASP A 162 1.42 11.24 -11.34
N LEU A 163 1.09 12.48 -10.96
CA LEU A 163 -0.04 12.80 -10.08
C LEU A 163 -1.39 12.49 -10.77
N LEU A 164 -1.43 12.46 -12.10
CA LEU A 164 -2.64 12.20 -12.88
C LEU A 164 -2.89 10.69 -13.10
N GLU A 165 -1.97 9.83 -12.69
CA GLU A 165 -2.05 8.38 -12.90
C GLU A 165 -2.98 7.69 -11.89
N GLN A 166 -3.49 6.51 -12.29
CA GLN A 166 -4.32 5.67 -11.41
C GLN A 166 -3.58 5.23 -10.14
N THR A 167 -2.26 5.08 -10.24
CA THR A 167 -1.39 4.70 -9.13
C THR A 167 -1.42 5.72 -7.99
N HIS A 168 -1.59 7.01 -8.30
CA HIS A 168 -1.73 8.05 -7.29
C HIS A 168 -3.05 7.89 -6.52
N ARG A 169 -4.18 7.65 -7.21
CA ARG A 169 -5.46 7.31 -6.55
C ARG A 169 -5.36 6.08 -5.66
N GLN A 170 -4.69 5.03 -6.13
CA GLN A 170 -4.48 3.80 -5.36
C GLN A 170 -3.64 4.05 -4.10
N LYS A 171 -2.61 4.91 -4.17
CA LYS A 171 -1.79 5.30 -3.01
C LYS A 171 -2.67 5.95 -1.94
N ILE A 172 -3.43 6.99 -2.28
CA ILE A 172 -4.27 7.72 -1.32
C ILE A 172 -5.37 6.81 -0.76
N ALA A 173 -5.99 5.97 -1.60
CA ALA A 173 -6.98 5.00 -1.16
C ALA A 173 -6.40 3.99 -0.14
N SER A 174 -5.13 3.58 -0.33
CA SER A 174 -4.43 2.69 0.59
C SER A 174 -4.08 3.37 1.92
N GLU A 175 -3.65 4.63 1.88
CA GLU A 175 -3.39 5.44 3.08
C GLU A 175 -4.65 5.64 3.91
N LEU A 176 -5.76 5.99 3.26
CA LEU A 176 -7.06 6.14 3.91
C LEU A 176 -7.55 4.83 4.53
N ASN A 177 -7.46 3.71 3.80
CA ASN A 177 -7.81 2.39 4.34
C ASN A 177 -6.95 2.04 5.56
N ALA A 178 -5.64 2.28 5.49
CA ALA A 178 -4.72 2.03 6.60
C ALA A 178 -5.06 2.87 7.85
N ALA A 179 -5.48 4.12 7.67
CA ALA A 179 -5.91 4.99 8.77
C ALA A 179 -7.22 4.50 9.42
N ILE A 180 -8.21 4.11 8.61
CA ILE A 180 -9.47 3.53 9.12
C ILE A 180 -9.19 2.24 9.90
N LEU A 181 -8.38 1.34 9.33
CA LEU A 181 -7.98 0.10 9.99
C LEU A 181 -7.27 0.34 11.32
N LYS A 182 -6.41 1.36 11.40
CA LYS A 182 -5.70 1.71 12.64
C LYS A 182 -6.66 2.01 13.78
N ILE A 183 -7.79 2.67 13.48
CA ILE A 183 -8.84 2.99 14.45
C ILE A 183 -9.65 1.74 14.79
N GLU A 184 -10.05 0.96 13.79
CA GLU A 184 -10.95 -0.19 13.97
C GLU A 184 -10.29 -1.40 14.64
N LEU A 185 -9.00 -1.65 14.37
CA LEU A 185 -8.35 -2.91 14.71
C LEU A 185 -7.29 -2.84 15.80
N GLN A 186 -6.81 -1.66 16.19
CA GLN A 186 -5.72 -1.45 17.15
C GLN A 186 -4.39 -2.21 16.87
N GLU A 187 -4.31 -3.07 15.84
CA GLU A 187 -3.12 -3.75 15.31
C GLU A 187 -2.79 -3.31 13.88
N GLN A 188 -1.57 -3.64 13.42
CA GLN A 188 -0.89 -3.08 12.24
C GLN A 188 -1.79 -2.82 11.01
N SER A 189 -1.73 -1.58 10.52
CA SER A 189 -2.45 -1.05 9.34
C SER A 189 -2.06 -1.66 7.99
N SER A 190 -1.09 -2.58 7.96
CA SER A 190 -0.66 -3.28 6.75
C SER A 190 -0.88 -4.78 6.86
N PRO A 191 -1.29 -5.48 5.77
CA PRO A 191 -1.44 -6.92 5.82
C PRO A 191 -0.14 -7.59 6.24
N ARG A 192 -0.23 -8.59 7.11
CA ARG A 192 0.95 -9.35 7.59
C ARG A 192 1.74 -9.97 6.44
N MET A 193 1.05 -10.31 5.34
CA MET A 193 1.68 -10.83 4.12
C MET A 193 2.66 -9.83 3.50
N ILE A 194 2.30 -8.55 3.42
CA ILE A 194 3.18 -7.49 2.89
C ILE A 194 4.43 -7.35 3.77
N ASN A 195 4.29 -7.48 5.08
CA ASN A 195 5.42 -7.42 6.01
C ASN A 195 6.38 -8.60 5.81
N ILE A 196 5.86 -9.80 5.54
CA ILE A 196 6.68 -10.97 5.20
C ILE A 196 7.43 -10.75 3.88
N LEU A 197 6.78 -10.23 2.84
CA LEU A 197 7.44 -9.92 1.57
C LEU A 197 8.57 -8.89 1.75
N LYS A 198 8.33 -7.84 2.55
CA LYS A 198 9.36 -6.85 2.92
C LYS A 198 10.50 -7.50 3.70
N LEU A 199 10.19 -8.42 4.62
CA LEU A 199 11.19 -9.14 5.41
C LEU A 199 12.07 -10.04 4.54
N ILE A 200 11.50 -10.74 3.55
CA ILE A 200 12.26 -11.52 2.57
C ILE A 200 13.25 -10.60 1.86
N ARG A 201 12.78 -9.48 1.30
CA ARG A 201 13.63 -8.53 0.59
C ARG A 201 14.74 -7.96 1.48
N TRP A 202 14.43 -7.65 2.74
CA TRP A 202 15.41 -7.21 3.72
C TRP A 202 16.45 -8.28 4.03
N ALA A 203 16.03 -9.53 4.30
CA ALA A 203 16.93 -10.63 4.61
C ALA A 203 17.90 -10.91 3.46
N GLN A 204 17.41 -10.90 2.21
CA GLN A 204 18.24 -11.00 1.02
C GLN A 204 19.27 -9.86 0.93
N GLY A 205 18.86 -8.62 1.21
CA GLY A 205 19.77 -7.47 1.25
C GLY A 205 20.85 -7.59 2.33
N GLU A 206 20.53 -8.14 3.49
CA GLU A 206 21.52 -8.40 4.54
C GLU A 206 22.51 -9.52 4.17
N LEU A 207 22.04 -10.57 3.50
CA LEU A 207 22.90 -11.62 2.98
C LEU A 207 23.83 -11.11 1.87
N ASP A 208 23.31 -10.26 0.98
CA ASP A 208 24.10 -9.60 -0.07
C ASP A 208 25.23 -8.75 0.53
N LYS A 209 24.94 -7.93 1.56
CA LYS A 209 25.94 -7.11 2.27
C LYS A 209 27.06 -7.95 2.89
N LYS A 210 26.73 -9.16 3.34
CA LYS A 210 27.68 -10.11 3.94
C LYS A 210 28.41 -10.97 2.91
N GLY A 211 28.10 -10.83 1.61
CA GLY A 211 28.70 -11.61 0.53
C GLY A 211 28.36 -13.10 0.58
N VAL A 212 27.26 -13.46 1.26
CA VAL A 212 26.82 -14.85 1.37
C VAL A 212 26.21 -15.28 0.03
N LYS A 213 26.55 -16.47 -0.46
CA LYS A 213 25.89 -17.07 -1.62
C LYS A 213 24.65 -17.85 -1.15
N TYR A 214 23.49 -17.52 -1.68
CA TYR A 214 22.21 -18.14 -1.36
C TYR A 214 21.27 -18.10 -2.57
N PRO A 215 20.30 -19.03 -2.69
CA PRO A 215 19.29 -18.99 -3.75
C PRO A 215 18.38 -17.76 -3.60
N LYS A 216 18.71 -16.70 -4.34
CA LYS A 216 18.02 -15.41 -4.25
C LYS A 216 16.73 -15.41 -5.04
N MET A 217 15.62 -15.05 -4.41
CA MET A 217 14.35 -14.80 -5.08
C MET A 217 14.37 -13.43 -5.77
N ILE A 218 14.17 -13.45 -7.08
CA ILE A 218 14.18 -12.26 -7.96
C ILE A 218 12.77 -11.79 -8.30
N ASP A 219 11.80 -12.70 -8.28
CA ASP A 219 10.39 -12.39 -8.45
C ASP A 219 9.60 -13.01 -7.30
N LEU A 220 9.11 -12.17 -6.39
CA LEU A 220 8.30 -12.59 -5.25
C LEU A 220 6.89 -13.02 -5.65
N SER A 221 6.38 -12.52 -6.78
CA SER A 221 5.02 -12.85 -7.24
C SER A 221 4.94 -14.24 -7.85
N MET A 222 6.00 -14.64 -8.56
CA MET A 222 6.11 -15.95 -9.21
C MET A 222 7.01 -16.92 -8.43
N ALA A 223 7.53 -16.51 -7.28
CA ALA A 223 8.51 -17.23 -6.48
C ALA A 223 9.75 -17.70 -7.28
N VAL A 224 10.20 -16.89 -8.24
CA VAL A 224 11.34 -17.23 -9.12
C VAL A 224 12.66 -16.94 -8.41
N ILE A 225 13.55 -17.93 -8.42
CA ILE A 225 14.91 -17.85 -7.89
C ILE A 225 15.88 -17.53 -9.04
N ASP A 226 16.91 -16.72 -8.77
CA ASP A 226 17.94 -16.34 -9.73
C ASP A 226 18.58 -17.58 -10.38
N PRO A 227 18.52 -17.72 -11.72
CA PRO A 227 19.11 -18.82 -12.48
C PRO A 227 20.60 -19.04 -12.23
N LYS A 228 21.34 -18.04 -11.74
CA LYS A 228 22.75 -18.21 -11.35
C LYS A 228 22.95 -19.23 -10.23
N PHE A 229 21.87 -19.62 -9.54
CA PHE A 229 21.83 -20.69 -8.55
C PHE A 229 21.12 -21.96 -9.06
N GLU A 230 20.83 -22.08 -10.37
CA GLU A 230 20.23 -23.27 -11.01
C GLU A 230 21.19 -24.47 -11.19
N GLY A 231 22.40 -24.37 -10.66
CA GLY A 231 23.34 -25.49 -10.62
C GLY A 231 24.28 -25.56 -11.84
N LYS A 232 25.55 -25.77 -11.53
CA LYS A 232 26.40 -26.71 -12.26
C LYS A 232 26.38 -28.02 -11.49
#